data_AF-A0A165BV23-F1
#
_entry.id   AF-A0A165BV23-F1
#
_cell.length_a   1.000
_cell.length_b   1.000
_cell.length_c   1.000
_cell.angle_alpha   90.00
_cell.angle_beta   90.00
_cell.angle_gamma   90.00
#
_symmetry.space_group_name_H-M   'P 1'
#
loop_
_entity.id
_entity.type
_entity.pdbx_description
1 polymer ?
#
loop_
_entity_poly.entity_id
_entity_poly.type
_entity_poly.pdbx_seq_one_letter_code
_entity_poly.pdbx_strand_id
1 'polypeptide(L)'
;MDDILHTNVESAHDGSTPRASQRNSPEPALGPQDSASQVRGPASSTPSLVPAYVPPIWEFDGHQFEHLEDALRQSAPGEVPDHIREWVIIAMKLTVTTEIAKVYNVLRNKMYEHKKAFESTIQNNKSEHRLKEGMLQTEIGKLKDTILTQDAHVTVLNDELTGTQVAMLDIGKEMMEIKAANVKLRHELASLKASGVTTMQGQTSSTVQSHKPRIKIAEPPHYSGKGSLEDWLQQLGIWMRWNEINDDEHKITTALLHLEGGAFTYMSEYATRAAAQQALGTWEDFVNILKVNYRILDPDKDAQQHLKDICGKTYPTMVSFAEQFRQWATKTNLGHTALIGYIAEHRSKDVRQAMVTRDSLGISDPITWPEYLDLCLQLESKFRADKAGQRGTVTTSSSSASRASKDPNAMVVDRVSTLTKEQEGWLEKKLPQVQRQIRNAEAGTSSKGNFFKRGLRHLRRQQGEI
;
A
#
# COMPACT_ATOMS: atom_id res chain seq x y z
N MET A 1 -49.26 26.78 67.53
CA MET A 1 -48.53 25.80 68.35
C MET A 1 -47.09 25.91 67.93
N ASP A 2 -46.38 26.75 68.69
CA ASP A 2 -45.06 26.55 69.28
C ASP A 2 -43.99 25.79 68.50
N ASP A 3 -42.70 26.10 68.56
CA ASP A 3 -41.89 27.30 68.80
C ASP A 3 -40.43 26.78 68.71
N ILE A 4 -39.46 27.67 68.47
CA ILE A 4 -38.03 27.55 68.87
C ILE A 4 -37.15 26.59 68.02
N LEU A 5 -36.32 27.08 67.08
CA LEU A 5 -34.99 27.75 67.22
C LEU A 5 -33.88 26.80 67.74
N HIS A 6 -32.60 26.77 67.32
CA HIS A 6 -31.62 27.81 66.97
C HIS A 6 -30.30 27.17 66.42
N THR A 7 -29.68 27.81 65.40
CA THR A 7 -28.25 28.24 65.20
C THR A 7 -27.08 27.23 65.30
N ASN A 8 -26.01 27.29 64.47
CA ASN A 8 -25.10 28.41 64.07
C ASN A 8 -24.73 28.31 62.55
N VAL A 9 -24.63 29.36 61.71
CA VAL A 9 -23.82 30.63 61.72
C VAL A 9 -22.31 30.31 61.69
N GLU A 10 -21.45 30.76 60.76
CA GLU A 10 -21.25 32.03 60.03
C GLU A 10 -20.39 31.70 58.76
N SER A 11 -20.73 32.09 57.52
CA SER A 11 -20.61 33.42 56.88
C SER A 11 -19.16 33.96 56.79
N ALA A 12 -18.68 34.59 55.71
CA ALA A 12 -19.08 34.73 54.31
C ALA A 12 -18.03 35.61 53.59
N HIS A 13 -18.08 35.61 52.26
CA HIS A 13 -17.83 36.76 51.35
C HIS A 13 -16.42 37.38 51.27
N ASP A 14 -15.95 37.97 50.17
CA ASP A 14 -16.30 38.07 48.75
C ASP A 14 -15.23 39.04 48.16
N GLY A 15 -15.09 39.10 46.84
CA GLY A 15 -14.58 40.32 46.20
C GLY A 15 -13.28 40.23 45.37
N SER A 16 -13.47 39.90 44.09
CA SER A 16 -13.15 40.74 42.91
C SER A 16 -11.71 41.24 42.61
N THR A 17 -11.22 40.76 41.45
CA THR A 17 -10.35 41.27 40.35
C THR A 17 -10.22 42.82 40.18
N PRO A 18 -9.37 43.44 39.28
CA PRO A 18 -8.35 42.94 38.31
C PRO A 18 -7.06 43.84 38.06
N ARG A 19 -6.22 43.41 37.08
CA ARG A 19 -5.42 44.21 36.10
C ARG A 19 -3.96 44.71 36.40
N ALA A 20 -3.02 44.08 35.69
CA ALA A 20 -2.12 44.61 34.63
C ALA A 20 -0.95 45.62 34.86
N SER A 21 0.26 45.16 34.47
CA SER A 21 1.22 45.74 33.50
C SER A 21 2.43 46.60 33.93
N GLN A 22 3.59 46.12 33.47
CA GLN A 22 4.81 46.79 32.93
C GLN A 22 6.12 46.52 33.71
N ARG A 23 7.01 45.65 33.21
CA ARG A 23 8.00 45.78 32.11
C ARG A 23 9.28 46.47 32.58
N ASN A 24 10.38 45.71 32.63
CA ASN A 24 11.74 46.15 32.29
C ASN A 24 12.61 44.91 31.95
N SER A 25 13.12 44.89 30.73
CA SER A 25 14.13 43.98 30.15
C SER A 25 15.40 44.81 29.91
N PRO A 26 16.63 44.22 29.87
CA PRO A 26 17.08 43.41 28.72
C PRO A 26 17.96 42.15 29.01
N GLU A 27 17.98 41.27 28.00
CA GLU A 27 18.70 40.00 27.71
C GLU A 27 20.25 40.07 27.68
N PRO A 28 21.02 39.01 27.32
CA PRO A 28 20.80 37.53 27.36
C PRO A 28 22.03 36.70 27.84
N ALA A 29 21.84 35.47 28.36
CA ALA A 29 22.82 34.37 28.24
C ALA A 29 22.25 32.98 28.63
N LEU A 30 22.03 32.15 27.60
CA LEU A 30 22.31 30.71 27.50
C LEU A 30 22.15 29.79 28.74
N GLY A 31 20.99 29.11 28.81
CA GLY A 31 20.82 27.64 28.96
C GLY A 31 21.26 26.92 30.25
N PRO A 32 20.32 26.30 31.00
CA PRO A 32 20.63 25.28 32.00
C PRO A 32 20.44 23.85 31.47
N GLN A 33 21.38 22.99 31.86
CA GLN A 33 21.35 21.55 31.69
C GLN A 33 20.20 20.90 32.47
N ASP A 34 19.50 19.98 31.80
CA ASP A 34 18.64 19.00 32.46
C ASP A 34 19.37 17.68 32.68
N SER A 35 19.24 17.22 33.92
CA SER A 35 19.65 15.91 34.40
C SER A 35 18.66 14.85 33.93
N ALA A 36 19.14 13.79 33.29
CA ALA A 36 18.42 12.53 33.15
C ALA A 36 19.25 11.40 33.77
N SER A 37 18.70 10.85 34.85
CA SER A 37 19.25 9.75 35.63
C SER A 37 19.22 8.42 34.86
N GLN A 38 20.20 7.59 35.20
CA GLN A 38 20.54 6.31 34.58
C GLN A 38 19.43 5.25 34.69
N VAL A 39 19.13 4.59 33.57
CA VAL A 39 18.82 3.15 33.56
C VAL A 39 19.83 2.48 32.62
N ARG A 40 20.70 1.68 33.23
CA ARG A 40 21.84 0.97 32.65
C ARG A 40 21.35 -0.21 31.81
N GLY A 41 21.21 -0.02 30.49
CA GLY A 41 21.17 -1.11 29.53
C GLY A 41 22.59 -1.54 29.13
N PRO A 42 22.84 -2.82 28.79
CA PRO A 42 24.15 -3.23 28.29
C PRO A 42 24.45 -2.49 26.99
N ALA A 43 25.67 -1.96 26.88
CA ALA A 43 26.14 -1.34 25.65
C ALA A 43 25.97 -2.34 24.50
N SER A 44 25.08 -2.02 23.57
CA SER A 44 25.00 -2.70 22.29
C SER A 44 26.32 -2.46 21.58
N SER A 45 27.21 -3.46 21.63
CA SER A 45 28.39 -3.53 20.80
C SER A 45 27.92 -3.51 19.36
N THR A 46 28.00 -2.34 18.72
CA THR A 46 27.79 -2.24 17.28
C THR A 46 28.81 -3.16 16.63
N PRO A 47 28.41 -4.25 15.94
CA PRO A 47 29.37 -5.13 15.32
C PRO A 47 30.12 -4.31 14.27
N SER A 48 31.43 -4.21 14.42
CA SER A 48 32.29 -3.63 13.41
C SER A 48 32.02 -4.35 12.08
N LEU A 49 31.46 -3.64 11.10
CA LEU A 49 31.19 -4.13 9.74
C LEU A 49 32.47 -4.29 8.91
N VAL A 50 33.65 -4.22 9.52
CA VAL A 50 34.91 -4.60 8.87
C VAL A 50 35.01 -6.12 9.01
N PRO A 51 34.88 -6.90 7.93
CA PRO A 51 35.16 -8.32 8.00
C PRO A 51 36.57 -8.47 8.56
N ALA A 52 36.72 -9.21 9.66
CA ALA A 52 38.05 -9.62 10.10
C ALA A 52 38.71 -10.29 8.89
N TYR A 53 39.80 -9.71 8.41
CA TYR A 53 40.53 -10.27 7.28
C TYR A 53 41.08 -11.63 7.73
N VAL A 54 40.38 -12.70 7.36
CA VAL A 54 40.85 -14.07 7.55
C VAL A 54 41.74 -14.36 6.35
N PRO A 55 43.07 -14.53 6.54
CA PRO A 55 43.96 -14.86 5.44
C PRO A 55 43.52 -16.17 4.78
N PRO A 56 43.59 -16.29 3.44
CA PRO A 56 43.28 -17.53 2.77
C PRO A 56 44.24 -18.63 3.25
N ILE A 57 43.69 -19.76 3.73
CA ILE A 57 44.46 -20.98 3.99
C ILE A 57 44.55 -21.75 2.67
N TRP A 58 45.77 -22.03 2.22
CA TRP A 58 46.04 -22.76 0.99
C TRP A 58 46.16 -24.26 1.29
N GLU A 59 45.63 -25.13 0.44
CA GLU A 59 45.72 -26.58 0.64
C GLU A 59 46.33 -27.25 -0.58
N PHE A 60 47.35 -28.08 -0.37
CA PHE A 60 47.94 -28.93 -1.40
C PHE A 60 48.24 -30.31 -0.83
N ASP A 61 47.75 -31.35 -1.50
CA ASP A 61 47.92 -32.77 -1.08
C ASP A 61 47.48 -33.07 0.37
N GLY A 62 46.42 -32.41 0.84
CA GLY A 62 45.91 -32.57 2.21
C GLY A 62 46.70 -31.82 3.28
N HIS A 63 47.75 -31.09 2.91
CA HIS A 63 48.50 -30.20 3.79
C HIS A 63 48.03 -28.75 3.63
N GLN A 64 47.85 -28.06 4.76
CA GLN A 64 47.52 -26.64 4.79
C GLN A 64 48.80 -25.80 4.86
N PHE A 65 48.78 -24.69 4.12
CA PHE A 65 49.86 -23.73 4.01
C PHE A 65 49.31 -22.33 4.27
N GLU A 66 50.01 -21.56 5.09
CA GLU A 66 49.67 -20.16 5.37
C GLU A 66 50.00 -19.24 4.18
N HIS A 67 50.95 -19.65 3.34
CA HIS A 67 51.43 -18.88 2.20
C HIS A 67 51.26 -19.67 0.89
N LEU A 68 50.80 -18.98 -0.16
CA LEU A 68 50.62 -19.56 -1.50
C LEU A 68 51.95 -20.10 -2.04
N GLU A 69 53.03 -19.41 -1.72
CA GLU A 69 54.40 -19.75 -2.10
C GLU A 69 54.80 -21.14 -1.60
N ASP A 70 54.44 -21.50 -0.37
CA ASP A 70 54.80 -22.77 0.23
C ASP A 70 54.00 -23.92 -0.40
N ALA A 71 52.71 -23.71 -0.66
CA ALA A 71 51.89 -24.65 -1.41
C ALA A 71 52.42 -24.87 -2.83
N LEU A 72 52.85 -23.80 -3.51
CA LEU A 72 53.41 -23.88 -4.86
C LEU A 72 54.78 -24.56 -4.87
N ARG A 73 55.65 -24.29 -3.88
CA ARG A 73 56.94 -24.96 -3.70
C ARG A 73 56.76 -26.47 -3.51
N GLN A 74 55.79 -26.87 -2.68
CA GLN A 74 55.45 -28.28 -2.44
C GLN A 74 54.88 -28.95 -3.69
N SER A 75 54.18 -28.20 -4.54
CA SER A 75 53.57 -28.74 -5.78
C SER A 75 54.53 -28.95 -6.94
N ALA A 76 55.74 -28.39 -6.87
CA ALA A 76 56.70 -28.42 -7.96
C ALA A 76 57.55 -29.71 -7.95
N PRO A 77 57.64 -30.45 -9.08
CA PRO A 77 58.47 -31.65 -9.18
C PRO A 77 59.95 -31.36 -8.85
N GLY A 78 60.64 -32.31 -8.21
CA GLY A 78 62.06 -32.17 -7.85
C GLY A 78 63.02 -32.00 -9.04
N GLU A 79 62.55 -32.31 -10.25
CA GLU A 79 63.30 -32.26 -11.51
C GLU A 79 63.35 -30.85 -12.15
N VAL A 80 62.56 -29.89 -11.64
CA VAL A 80 62.49 -28.52 -12.19
C VAL A 80 63.58 -27.65 -11.55
N PRO A 81 64.44 -26.99 -12.36
CA PRO A 81 65.43 -26.04 -11.85
C PRO A 81 64.82 -24.93 -10.99
N ASP A 82 65.51 -24.58 -9.90
CA ASP A 82 64.99 -23.63 -8.89
C ASP A 82 64.63 -22.26 -9.47
N HIS A 83 65.43 -21.74 -10.41
CA HIS A 83 65.15 -20.46 -11.06
C HIS A 83 63.82 -20.44 -11.83
N ILE A 84 63.41 -21.58 -12.40
CA ILE A 84 62.12 -21.72 -13.10
C ILE A 84 60.99 -21.82 -12.07
N ARG A 85 61.20 -22.55 -10.98
CA ARG A 85 60.25 -22.68 -9.86
C ARG A 85 59.92 -21.32 -9.25
N GLU A 86 60.93 -20.51 -8.94
CA GLU A 86 60.76 -19.17 -8.39
C GLU A 86 60.01 -18.23 -9.34
N TRP A 87 60.35 -18.25 -10.63
CA TRP A 87 59.66 -17.42 -11.61
C TRP A 87 58.16 -17.77 -11.71
N VAL A 88 57.82 -19.06 -11.69
CA VAL A 88 56.43 -19.52 -11.69
C VAL A 88 55.71 -19.09 -10.42
N ILE A 89 56.33 -19.20 -9.24
CA ILE A 89 55.76 -18.74 -7.97
C ILE A 89 55.46 -17.23 -8.02
N ILE A 90 56.40 -16.42 -8.50
CA ILE A 90 56.23 -14.96 -8.63
C ILE A 90 55.08 -14.64 -9.60
N ALA A 91 55.05 -15.28 -10.77
CA ALA A 91 54.00 -15.07 -11.78
C ALA A 91 52.61 -15.46 -11.27
N MET A 92 52.50 -16.60 -10.57
CA MET A 92 51.26 -17.06 -9.96
C MET A 92 50.80 -16.15 -8.83
N LYS A 93 51.72 -15.74 -7.94
CA LYS A 93 51.43 -14.78 -6.87
C LYS A 93 50.87 -13.48 -7.45
N LEU A 94 51.54 -12.90 -8.44
CA LEU A 94 51.09 -11.66 -9.08
C LEU A 94 49.69 -11.81 -9.70
N THR A 95 49.45 -12.93 -10.38
CA THR A 95 48.15 -13.22 -11.00
C THR A 95 47.05 -13.34 -9.95
N VAL A 96 47.27 -14.15 -8.90
CA VAL A 96 46.32 -14.35 -7.81
C VAL A 96 46.02 -13.05 -7.09
N THR A 97 47.04 -12.24 -6.76
CA THR A 97 46.83 -10.94 -6.10
C THR A 97 46.06 -9.96 -6.98
N THR A 98 46.30 -9.98 -8.30
CA THR A 98 45.59 -9.11 -9.25
C THR A 98 44.13 -9.50 -9.39
N GLU A 99 43.82 -10.79 -9.50
CA GLU A 99 42.44 -11.27 -9.58
C GLU A 99 41.68 -11.06 -8.27
N ILE A 100 42.31 -11.30 -7.12
CA ILE A 100 41.73 -10.98 -5.81
C ILE A 100 41.40 -9.49 -5.70
N ALA A 101 42.32 -8.61 -6.13
CA ALA A 101 42.09 -7.17 -6.13
C ALA A 101 40.90 -6.77 -7.03
N LYS A 102 40.77 -7.38 -8.22
CA LYS A 102 39.62 -7.15 -9.11
C LYS A 102 38.31 -7.56 -8.44
N VAL A 103 38.25 -8.76 -7.87
CA VAL A 103 37.04 -9.26 -7.17
C VAL A 103 36.67 -8.35 -6.01
N TYR A 104 37.67 -7.94 -5.21
CA TYR A 104 37.45 -7.06 -4.08
C TYR A 104 36.95 -5.67 -4.50
N ASN A 105 37.49 -5.10 -5.58
CA ASN A 105 37.01 -3.83 -6.14
C ASN A 105 35.57 -3.93 -6.66
N VAL A 106 35.22 -5.01 -7.37
CA VAL A 106 33.85 -5.26 -7.82
C VAL A 106 32.88 -5.39 -6.65
N LEU A 107 33.27 -6.15 -5.62
CA LEU A 107 32.46 -6.34 -4.42
C LEU A 107 32.26 -5.03 -3.65
N ARG A 108 33.34 -4.27 -3.45
CA ARG A 108 33.31 -2.95 -2.81
C ARG A 108 32.37 -2.00 -3.55
N ASN A 109 32.47 -1.93 -4.87
CA ASN A 109 31.59 -1.08 -5.68
C ASN A 109 30.13 -1.50 -5.55
N LYS A 110 29.83 -2.81 -5.62
CA LYS A 110 28.47 -3.32 -5.41
C LYS A 110 27.94 -3.00 -4.01
N MET A 111 28.75 -3.16 -2.96
CA MET A 111 28.37 -2.78 -1.61
C MET A 111 28.04 -1.30 -1.49
N TYR A 112 28.82 -0.43 -2.13
CA TYR A 112 28.57 1.01 -2.13
C TYR A 112 27.26 1.37 -2.84
N GLU A 113 27.00 0.78 -4.01
CA GLU A 113 25.74 0.99 -4.72
C GLU A 113 24.53 0.49 -3.92
N HIS A 114 24.63 -0.68 -3.30
CA HIS A 114 23.56 -1.20 -2.42
C HIS A 114 23.33 -0.28 -1.22
N LYS A 115 24.39 0.21 -0.57
CA LYS A 115 24.28 1.15 0.54
C LYS A 115 23.56 2.43 0.10
N LYS A 116 23.96 2.99 -1.04
CA LYS A 116 23.35 4.21 -1.60
C LYS A 116 21.88 4.00 -1.96
N ALA A 117 21.54 2.86 -2.58
CA ALA A 117 20.15 2.52 -2.90
C ALA A 117 19.31 2.39 -1.63
N PHE A 118 19.82 1.71 -0.61
CA PHE A 118 19.15 1.56 0.68
C PHE A 118 18.92 2.90 1.39
N GLU A 119 19.94 3.76 1.44
CA GLU A 119 19.81 5.12 1.99
C GLU A 119 18.76 5.95 1.22
N SER A 120 18.73 5.84 -0.11
CA SER A 120 17.71 6.50 -0.94
C SER A 120 16.30 6.00 -0.62
N THR A 121 16.12 4.69 -0.43
CA THR A 121 14.82 4.12 -0.03
C THR A 121 14.37 4.64 1.33
N ILE A 122 15.28 4.72 2.30
CA ILE A 122 14.97 5.29 3.63
C ILE A 122 14.51 6.73 3.51
N GLN A 123 15.22 7.57 2.74
CA GLN A 123 14.82 8.97 2.57
C GLN A 123 13.47 9.11 1.85
N ASN A 124 13.23 8.29 0.82
CA ASN A 124 11.94 8.28 0.12
C ASN A 124 10.80 7.93 1.08
N ASN A 125 10.94 6.85 1.86
CA ASN A 125 9.92 6.45 2.84
C ASN A 125 9.69 7.51 3.90
N LYS A 126 10.75 8.21 4.34
CA LYS A 126 10.65 9.33 5.29
C LYS A 126 9.88 10.51 4.69
N SER A 127 10.11 10.85 3.42
CA SER A 127 9.35 11.91 2.75
C SER A 127 7.89 11.53 2.53
N GLU A 128 7.61 10.28 2.18
CA GLU A 128 6.25 9.77 2.01
C GLU A 128 5.47 9.80 3.33
N HIS A 129 6.10 9.38 4.43
CA HIS A 129 5.51 9.48 5.77
C HIS A 129 5.15 10.93 6.13
N ARG A 130 6.08 11.88 5.92
CA ARG A 130 5.84 13.30 6.19
C ARG A 130 4.69 13.86 5.34
N LEU A 131 4.58 13.44 4.09
CA LEU A 131 3.48 13.85 3.21
C LEU A 131 2.14 13.33 3.74
N LYS A 132 2.07 12.04 4.10
CA LYS A 132 0.88 11.41 4.68
C LYS A 132 0.47 12.09 5.99
N GLU A 133 1.44 12.42 6.84
CA GLU A 133 1.20 13.14 8.09
C GLU A 133 0.62 14.54 7.85
N GLY A 134 1.16 15.29 6.88
CA GLY A 134 0.62 16.61 6.51
C GLY A 134 -0.80 16.54 5.94
N MET A 135 -1.12 15.51 5.15
CA MET A 135 -2.48 15.27 4.67
C MET A 135 -3.45 14.98 5.81
N LEU A 136 -3.07 14.12 6.76
CA LEU A 136 -3.90 13.81 7.92
C LEU A 136 -4.13 15.03 8.80
N GLN A 137 -3.10 15.86 9.03
CA GLN A 137 -3.24 17.12 9.77
C GLN A 137 -4.22 18.09 9.09
N THR A 138 -4.18 18.16 7.75
CA THR A 138 -5.11 19.00 6.98
C THR A 138 -6.55 18.51 7.14
N GLU A 139 -6.76 17.19 7.07
CA GLU A 139 -8.09 16.60 7.20
C GLU A 139 -8.65 16.73 8.63
N ILE A 140 -7.80 16.57 9.64
CA ILE A 140 -8.13 16.86 11.04
C ILE A 140 -8.57 18.32 11.20
N GLY A 141 -7.89 19.26 10.54
CA GLY A 141 -8.29 20.67 10.52
C GLY A 141 -9.70 20.88 9.99
N LYS A 142 -10.02 20.34 8.81
CA LYS A 142 -11.36 20.43 8.21
C LYS A 142 -12.45 19.81 9.09
N LEU A 143 -12.16 18.65 9.70
CA LEU A 143 -13.10 17.98 10.60
C LEU A 143 -13.36 18.84 11.83
N LYS A 144 -12.32 19.46 12.39
CA LYS A 144 -12.46 20.39 13.52
C LYS A 144 -13.35 21.59 13.18
N ASP A 145 -13.17 22.19 12.00
CA ASP A 145 -13.99 23.32 11.55
C ASP A 145 -15.46 22.91 11.33
N THR A 146 -15.68 21.71 10.79
CA THR A 146 -17.02 21.13 10.62
C THR A 146 -17.71 20.93 11.97
N ILE A 147 -17.00 20.35 12.94
CA ILE A 147 -17.52 20.12 14.30
C ILE A 147 -17.88 21.45 14.96
N LEU A 148 -17.03 22.48 14.84
CA LEU A 148 -17.33 23.82 15.38
C LEU A 148 -18.58 24.44 14.74
N THR A 149 -18.76 24.24 13.44
CA THR A 149 -19.96 24.71 12.72
C THR A 149 -21.21 23.97 13.18
N GLN A 150 -21.12 22.65 13.37
CA GLN A 150 -22.22 21.84 13.88
C GLN A 150 -22.59 22.21 15.33
N ASP A 151 -21.60 22.46 16.18
CA ASP A 151 -21.82 22.89 17.57
C ASP A 151 -22.56 24.24 17.65
N ALA A 152 -22.21 25.19 16.78
CA ALA A 152 -22.93 26.45 16.63
C ALA A 152 -24.39 26.23 16.18
N HIS A 153 -24.63 25.34 15.21
CA HIS A 153 -25.99 24.99 14.77
C HIS A 153 -26.82 24.34 15.87
N VAL A 154 -26.24 23.42 16.65
CA VAL A 154 -26.93 22.78 17.77
C VAL A 154 -27.31 23.79 18.85
N THR A 155 -26.43 24.76 19.11
CA THR A 155 -26.71 25.85 20.06
C THR A 155 -27.94 26.67 19.62
N VAL A 156 -28.00 27.08 18.35
CA VAL A 156 -29.14 27.81 17.79
C VAL A 156 -30.45 27.00 17.88
N LEU A 157 -30.41 25.71 17.52
CA LEU A 157 -31.58 24.85 17.60
C LEU A 157 -32.07 24.66 19.04
N ASN A 158 -31.16 24.58 20.01
CA ASN A 158 -31.52 24.50 21.43
C ASN A 158 -32.20 25.78 21.92
N ASP A 159 -31.72 26.96 21.50
CA ASP A 159 -32.34 28.24 21.82
C ASP A 159 -33.75 28.33 21.23
N GLU A 160 -33.94 27.92 19.97
CA GLU A 160 -35.25 27.87 19.30
C GLU A 160 -36.21 26.88 19.97
N LEU A 161 -35.72 25.70 20.34
CA LEU A 161 -36.51 24.69 21.05
C LEU A 161 -36.96 25.22 22.42
N THR A 162 -36.06 25.88 23.15
CA THR A 162 -36.36 26.50 24.44
C THR A 162 -37.42 27.59 24.28
N GLY A 163 -37.29 28.45 23.25
CA GLY A 163 -38.30 29.47 22.92
C GLY A 163 -39.67 28.86 22.62
N THR A 164 -39.71 27.76 21.86
CA THR A 164 -40.94 27.05 21.54
C THR A 164 -41.60 26.43 22.78
N GLN A 165 -40.80 25.87 23.70
CA GLN A 165 -41.30 25.34 24.97
C GLN A 165 -41.94 26.43 25.84
N VAL A 166 -41.33 27.62 25.90
CA VAL A 166 -41.90 28.77 26.62
C VAL A 166 -43.24 29.18 26.01
N ALA A 167 -43.32 29.32 24.68
CA ALA A 167 -44.56 29.67 24.00
C ALA A 167 -45.68 28.63 24.23
N MET A 168 -45.34 27.34 24.25
CA MET A 168 -46.29 26.27 24.58
C MET A 168 -46.82 26.37 26.01
N LEU A 169 -45.99 26.74 26.99
CA LEU A 169 -46.41 26.94 28.37
C LEU A 169 -47.39 28.12 28.48
N ASP A 170 -47.13 29.22 27.77
CA ASP A 170 -48.04 30.37 27.73
C ASP A 170 -49.39 30.01 27.09
N ILE A 171 -49.39 29.27 25.97
CA ILE A 171 -50.64 28.76 25.36
C ILE A 171 -51.39 27.84 26.32
N GLY A 172 -50.66 26.97 27.04
CA GLY A 172 -51.24 26.10 28.06
C GLY A 172 -51.94 26.89 29.17
N LYS A 173 -51.35 28.02 29.58
CA LYS A 173 -51.95 28.95 30.55
C LYS A 173 -53.22 29.61 30.00
N GLU A 174 -53.19 30.16 28.79
CA GLU A 174 -54.37 30.75 28.15
C GLU A 174 -55.51 29.72 28.02
N MET A 175 -55.18 28.48 27.65
CA MET A 175 -56.18 27.41 27.54
C MET A 175 -56.82 27.06 28.88
N MET A 176 -56.08 27.13 29.99
CA MET A 176 -56.66 26.97 31.33
C MET A 176 -57.60 28.13 31.70
N GLU A 177 -57.26 29.37 31.34
CA GLU A 177 -58.14 30.53 31.56
C GLU A 177 -59.43 30.42 30.73
N ILE A 178 -59.33 30.04 29.45
CA ILE A 178 -60.49 29.77 28.58
C ILE A 178 -61.36 28.66 29.17
N LYS A 179 -60.76 27.57 29.67
CA LYS A 179 -61.49 26.47 30.29
C LYS A 179 -62.25 26.94 31.53
N ALA A 180 -61.64 27.76 32.37
CA ALA A 180 -62.28 28.35 33.54
C ALA A 180 -63.47 29.25 33.14
N ALA A 181 -63.29 30.12 32.13
CA ALA A 181 -64.36 30.96 31.59
C ALA A 181 -65.51 30.13 31.01
N ASN A 182 -65.22 29.02 30.32
CA ASN A 182 -66.24 28.13 29.77
C ASN A 182 -67.06 27.45 30.86
N VAL A 183 -66.41 27.01 31.95
CA VAL A 183 -67.12 26.46 33.13
C VAL A 183 -68.06 27.51 33.73
N LYS A 184 -67.61 28.76 33.86
CA LYS A 184 -68.45 29.87 34.33
C LYS A 184 -69.68 30.08 33.43
N LEU A 185 -69.47 30.19 32.12
CA LEU A 185 -70.56 30.34 31.14
C LEU A 185 -71.56 29.17 31.18
N ARG A 186 -71.08 27.93 31.32
CA ARG A 186 -71.96 26.76 31.47
C ARG A 186 -72.82 26.86 32.73
N HIS A 187 -72.25 27.34 33.83
CA HIS A 187 -73.01 27.56 35.07
C HIS A 187 -74.06 28.66 34.88
N GLU A 188 -73.71 29.78 34.24
CA GLU A 188 -74.65 30.87 33.92
C GLU A 188 -75.80 30.36 33.02
N LEU A 189 -75.48 29.58 31.99
CA LEU A 189 -76.46 29.00 31.05
C LEU A 189 -77.37 27.98 31.75
N ALA A 190 -76.83 27.15 32.64
CA ALA A 190 -77.63 26.25 33.48
C ALA A 190 -78.57 27.02 34.41
N SER A 191 -78.12 28.13 34.99
CA SER A 191 -78.96 29.03 35.80
C SER A 191 -80.08 29.67 34.98
N LEU A 192 -79.79 30.11 33.75
CA LEU A 192 -80.78 30.65 32.80
C LEU A 192 -81.81 29.60 32.38
N LYS A 193 -81.38 28.36 32.12
CA LYS A 193 -82.29 27.24 31.81
C LYS A 193 -83.15 26.83 33.01
N ALA A 194 -82.62 26.87 34.23
CA ALA A 194 -83.42 26.65 35.43
C ALA A 194 -84.46 27.77 35.63
N SER A 195 -84.16 28.98 35.14
CA SER A 195 -85.09 30.13 35.15
C SER A 195 -86.09 30.14 33.97
N GLY A 196 -85.95 29.26 32.97
CA GLY A 196 -86.79 29.21 31.76
C GLY A 196 -87.28 27.79 31.46
N VAL A 197 -88.55 27.52 31.76
CA VAL A 197 -89.21 26.21 31.57
C VAL A 197 -89.52 25.92 30.09
N THR A 198 -89.46 24.62 29.74
CA THR A 198 -90.10 23.85 28.63
C THR A 198 -89.29 23.52 27.35
N THR A 199 -89.50 22.25 26.93
CA THR A 199 -89.44 21.58 25.61
C THR A 199 -88.18 20.82 25.12
N MET A 200 -88.34 19.48 25.19
CA MET A 200 -88.25 18.46 24.13
C MET A 200 -86.89 17.98 23.57
N GLN A 201 -86.81 16.66 23.61
CA GLN A 201 -85.84 15.67 23.16
C GLN A 201 -85.82 15.48 21.63
N GLY A 202 -84.65 15.20 21.05
CA GLY A 202 -84.51 14.87 19.61
C GLY A 202 -83.14 14.28 19.23
N GLN A 203 -83.18 13.12 18.58
CA GLN A 203 -82.08 12.24 18.12
C GLN A 203 -81.17 12.82 17.01
N THR A 204 -79.97 12.25 16.83
CA THR A 204 -79.49 11.47 15.63
C THR A 204 -77.97 11.61 15.37
N SER A 205 -77.29 10.50 15.07
CA SER A 205 -76.51 10.32 13.83
C SER A 205 -75.77 8.98 13.78
N SER A 206 -75.97 8.25 12.68
CA SER A 206 -75.26 7.04 12.32
C SER A 206 -73.97 7.37 11.54
N THR A 207 -72.95 6.53 11.69
CA THR A 207 -71.65 6.66 11.01
C THR A 207 -71.61 5.69 9.83
N VAL A 208 -71.28 6.18 8.62
CA VAL A 208 -71.06 5.36 7.43
C VAL A 208 -69.56 5.15 7.23
N GLN A 209 -69.12 3.90 7.28
CA GLN A 209 -67.71 3.49 7.15
C GLN A 209 -67.40 3.11 5.69
N SER A 210 -66.64 3.96 5.00
CA SER A 210 -66.19 3.73 3.61
C SER A 210 -65.02 2.73 3.57
N HIS A 211 -65.18 1.61 2.87
CA HIS A 211 -64.12 0.64 2.62
C HIS A 211 -63.67 0.72 1.15
N LYS A 212 -62.44 1.16 0.94
CA LYS A 212 -61.75 1.25 -0.36
C LYS A 212 -61.12 -0.12 -0.70
N PRO A 213 -61.31 -0.69 -1.91
CA PRO A 213 -60.75 -2.00 -2.24
C PRO A 213 -59.23 -1.93 -2.46
N ARG A 214 -58.48 -2.77 -1.74
CA ARG A 214 -57.01 -2.87 -1.80
C ARG A 214 -56.60 -3.89 -2.87
N ILE A 215 -55.95 -3.44 -3.94
CA ILE A 215 -55.22 -4.29 -4.90
C ILE A 215 -53.90 -4.73 -4.23
N LYS A 216 -53.63 -6.04 -4.17
CA LYS A 216 -52.41 -6.61 -3.56
C LYS A 216 -51.27 -6.63 -4.60
N ILE A 217 -50.19 -5.88 -4.37
CA ILE A 217 -48.91 -6.03 -5.10
C ILE A 217 -48.11 -7.16 -4.44
N ALA A 218 -47.36 -7.92 -5.24
CA ALA A 218 -46.48 -8.98 -4.77
C ALA A 218 -45.35 -8.43 -3.89
N GLU A 219 -45.02 -9.16 -2.83
CA GLU A 219 -43.94 -8.83 -1.90
C GLU A 219 -42.58 -8.80 -2.63
N PRO A 220 -41.67 -7.85 -2.30
CA PRO A 220 -40.40 -7.74 -2.99
C PRO A 220 -39.50 -8.94 -2.64
N PRO A 221 -38.60 -9.35 -3.56
CA PRO A 221 -37.69 -10.45 -3.30
C PRO A 221 -36.71 -10.13 -2.17
N HIS A 222 -36.26 -11.15 -1.44
CA HIS A 222 -35.20 -11.01 -0.44
C HIS A 222 -33.84 -10.83 -1.14
N TYR A 223 -32.98 -9.98 -0.57
CA TYR A 223 -31.67 -9.68 -1.11
C TYR A 223 -30.57 -10.33 -0.28
N SER A 224 -29.93 -11.35 -0.86
CA SER A 224 -28.83 -12.10 -0.24
C SER A 224 -27.44 -11.58 -0.60
N GLY A 225 -27.35 -10.48 -1.37
CA GLY A 225 -26.09 -10.00 -1.96
C GLY A 225 -25.79 -10.58 -3.35
N LYS A 226 -26.77 -11.21 -4.01
CA LYS A 226 -26.64 -11.69 -5.40
C LYS A 226 -27.54 -10.84 -6.32
N GLY A 227 -26.99 -10.36 -7.42
CA GLY A 227 -27.70 -9.50 -8.38
C GLY A 227 -27.44 -8.00 -8.16
N SER A 228 -28.17 -7.16 -8.89
CA SER A 228 -28.07 -5.70 -8.80
C SER A 228 -28.73 -5.20 -7.51
N LEU A 229 -27.94 -4.58 -6.63
CA LEU A 229 -28.46 -3.89 -5.44
C LEU A 229 -29.40 -2.74 -5.85
N GLU A 230 -29.08 -2.03 -6.93
CA GLU A 230 -29.87 -0.89 -7.39
C GLU A 230 -31.25 -1.32 -7.88
N ASP A 231 -31.32 -2.41 -8.66
CA ASP A 231 -32.58 -2.96 -9.15
C ASP A 231 -33.45 -3.43 -7.99
N TRP A 232 -32.83 -4.06 -6.99
CA TRP A 232 -33.52 -4.47 -5.77
C TRP A 232 -34.04 -3.28 -4.97
N LEU A 233 -33.22 -2.25 -4.73
CA LEU A 233 -33.64 -1.02 -4.04
C LEU A 233 -34.79 -0.32 -4.79
N GLN A 234 -34.76 -0.34 -6.12
CA GLN A 234 -35.83 0.23 -6.93
C GLN A 234 -37.14 -0.57 -6.79
N GLN A 235 -37.09 -1.90 -6.83
CA GLN A 235 -38.27 -2.75 -6.61
C GLN A 235 -38.86 -2.57 -5.21
N LEU A 236 -38.00 -2.53 -4.20
CA LEU A 236 -38.38 -2.30 -2.81
C LEU A 236 -39.02 -0.91 -2.64
N GLY A 237 -38.43 0.13 -3.24
CA GLY A 237 -38.97 1.49 -3.19
C GLY A 237 -40.34 1.63 -3.87
N ILE A 238 -40.58 0.92 -4.98
CA ILE A 238 -41.90 0.84 -5.63
C ILE A 238 -42.92 0.19 -4.69
N TRP A 239 -42.55 -0.92 -4.05
CA TRP A 239 -43.41 -1.63 -3.12
C TRP A 239 -43.72 -0.81 -1.86
N MET A 240 -42.73 -0.15 -1.27
CA MET A 240 -42.90 0.74 -0.11
C MET A 240 -43.86 1.89 -0.41
N ARG A 241 -43.69 2.53 -1.59
CA ARG A 241 -44.58 3.61 -2.03
C ARG A 241 -46.03 3.14 -2.16
N TRP A 242 -46.24 1.94 -2.69
CA TRP A 242 -47.58 1.37 -2.82
C TRP A 242 -48.23 1.04 -1.47
N ASN A 243 -47.43 0.63 -0.49
CA ASN A 243 -47.90 0.34 0.87
C ASN A 243 -47.91 1.58 1.78
N GLU A 244 -47.76 2.78 1.21
CA GLU A 244 -47.76 4.07 1.94
C GLU A 244 -46.71 4.14 3.06
N ILE A 245 -45.60 3.39 2.92
CA ILE A 245 -44.46 3.41 3.84
C ILE A 245 -43.59 4.62 3.51
N ASN A 246 -43.90 5.74 4.14
CA ASN A 246 -43.25 7.03 3.88
C ASN A 246 -42.25 7.44 4.97
N ASP A 247 -42.38 6.88 6.17
CA ASP A 247 -41.50 7.13 7.31
C ASP A 247 -40.15 6.41 7.17
N ASP A 248 -39.07 7.09 7.52
CA ASP A 248 -37.71 6.57 7.31
C ASP A 248 -37.39 5.39 8.22
N GLU A 249 -37.82 5.40 9.48
CA GLU A 249 -37.63 4.24 10.36
C GLU A 249 -38.39 3.01 9.85
N HIS A 250 -39.61 3.20 9.33
CA HIS A 250 -40.38 2.12 8.71
C HIS A 250 -39.75 1.62 7.42
N LYS A 251 -39.19 2.51 6.58
CA LYS A 251 -38.46 2.09 5.36
C LYS A 251 -37.23 1.27 5.72
N ILE A 252 -36.42 1.74 6.68
CA ILE A 252 -35.20 1.04 7.12
C ILE A 252 -35.56 -0.32 7.70
N THR A 253 -36.55 -0.38 8.59
CA THR A 253 -37.02 -1.64 9.20
C THR A 253 -37.52 -2.62 8.14
N THR A 254 -38.30 -2.13 7.16
CA THR A 254 -38.79 -2.94 6.05
C THR A 254 -37.64 -3.46 5.19
N ALA A 255 -36.65 -2.62 4.88
CA ALA A 255 -35.49 -3.04 4.11
C ALA A 255 -34.67 -4.11 4.84
N LEU A 256 -34.47 -3.96 6.15
CA LEU A 256 -33.78 -4.96 6.98
C LEU A 256 -34.46 -6.33 6.94
N LEU A 257 -35.80 -6.37 6.95
CA LEU A 257 -36.57 -7.62 6.86
C LEU A 257 -36.39 -8.34 5.51
N HIS A 258 -36.07 -7.59 4.46
CA HIS A 258 -35.87 -8.12 3.11
C HIS A 258 -34.38 -8.33 2.78
N LEU A 259 -33.47 -8.09 3.72
CA LEU A 259 -32.06 -8.47 3.59
C LEU A 259 -31.86 -9.89 4.14
N GLU A 260 -31.05 -10.69 3.46
CA GLU A 260 -30.70 -12.04 3.87
C GLU A 260 -29.18 -12.29 3.76
N GLY A 261 -28.71 -13.36 4.40
CA GLY A 261 -27.35 -13.87 4.27
C GLY A 261 -26.28 -12.82 4.58
N GLY A 262 -25.32 -12.67 3.66
CA GLY A 262 -24.21 -11.73 3.82
C GLY A 262 -24.67 -10.28 3.95
N ALA A 263 -25.65 -9.86 3.14
CA ALA A 263 -26.15 -8.49 3.14
C ALA A 263 -26.80 -8.11 4.49
N PHE A 264 -27.56 -9.03 5.09
CA PHE A 264 -28.12 -8.85 6.43
C PHE A 264 -27.03 -8.77 7.52
N THR A 265 -26.01 -9.63 7.42
CA THR A 265 -24.90 -9.66 8.40
C THR A 265 -24.15 -8.32 8.47
N TYR A 266 -23.93 -7.67 7.31
CA TYR A 266 -23.28 -6.35 7.27
C TYR A 266 -24.14 -5.22 7.84
N MET A 267 -25.45 -5.34 7.76
CA MET A 267 -26.39 -4.38 8.37
C MET A 267 -26.82 -4.81 9.78
N SER A 268 -26.08 -5.72 10.42
CA SER A 268 -26.41 -6.24 11.76
C SER A 268 -26.44 -5.16 12.84
N GLU A 269 -25.66 -4.08 12.69
CA GLU A 269 -25.73 -2.93 13.59
C GLU A 269 -27.11 -2.24 13.52
N TYR A 270 -27.61 -2.01 12.30
CA TYR A 270 -28.96 -1.49 12.08
C TYR A 270 -30.03 -2.45 12.60
N ALA A 271 -29.86 -3.77 12.39
CA ALA A 271 -30.78 -4.76 12.94
C ALA A 271 -30.80 -4.76 14.48
N THR A 272 -29.63 -4.58 15.11
CA THR A 272 -29.50 -4.49 16.57
C THR A 272 -30.16 -3.23 17.10
N ARG A 273 -29.94 -2.08 16.45
CA ARG A 273 -30.61 -0.81 16.79
C ARG A 273 -32.13 -0.90 16.64
N ALA A 274 -32.60 -1.52 15.55
CA ALA A 274 -34.03 -1.71 15.29
C ALA A 274 -34.68 -2.59 16.37
N ALA A 275 -34.02 -3.70 16.74
CA ALA A 275 -34.48 -4.56 17.83
C ALA A 275 -34.50 -3.84 19.19
N ALA A 276 -33.57 -2.92 19.42
CA ALA A 276 -33.49 -2.09 20.61
C ALA A 276 -34.41 -0.85 20.58
N GLN A 277 -35.23 -0.68 19.53
CA GLN A 277 -36.08 0.51 19.31
C GLN A 277 -35.29 1.83 19.38
N GLN A 278 -34.04 1.80 18.94
CA GLN A 278 -33.19 2.97 18.84
C GLN A 278 -33.41 3.67 17.49
N ALA A 279 -33.15 4.98 17.47
CA ALA A 279 -33.25 5.79 16.26
C ALA A 279 -32.36 5.21 15.14
N LEU A 280 -32.97 4.94 13.99
CA LEU A 280 -32.29 4.34 12.83
C LEU A 280 -31.66 5.38 11.89
N GLY A 281 -31.99 6.65 12.07
CA GLY A 281 -31.51 7.73 11.21
C GLY A 281 -32.32 7.85 9.92
N THR A 282 -31.71 8.42 8.88
CA THR A 282 -32.40 8.69 7.62
C THR A 282 -32.33 7.50 6.66
N TRP A 283 -33.34 7.39 5.78
CA TRP A 283 -33.34 6.37 4.72
C TRP A 283 -32.12 6.53 3.79
N GLU A 284 -31.70 7.76 3.52
CA GLU A 284 -30.55 8.07 2.67
C GLU A 284 -29.24 7.55 3.26
N ASP A 285 -29.02 7.75 4.56
CA ASP A 285 -27.83 7.24 5.26
C ASP A 285 -27.76 5.72 5.21
N PHE A 286 -28.89 5.06 5.47
CA PHE A 286 -28.99 3.59 5.39
C PHE A 286 -28.62 3.08 3.99
N VAL A 287 -29.18 3.67 2.94
CA VAL A 287 -28.89 3.28 1.55
C VAL A 287 -27.43 3.54 1.19
N ASN A 288 -26.87 4.68 1.61
CA ASN A 288 -25.48 5.02 1.35
C ASN A 288 -24.53 4.02 2.03
N ILE A 289 -24.77 3.68 3.30
CA ILE A 289 -23.99 2.67 4.03
C ILE A 289 -24.11 1.31 3.35
N LEU A 290 -25.32 0.89 2.97
CA LEU A 290 -25.56 -0.35 2.26
C LEU A 290 -24.82 -0.40 0.91
N LYS A 291 -24.85 0.70 0.14
CA LYS A 291 -24.14 0.83 -1.14
C LYS A 291 -22.62 0.84 -0.96
N VAL A 292 -22.09 1.52 0.06
CA VAL A 292 -20.64 1.54 0.35
C VAL A 292 -20.18 0.15 0.76
N ASN A 293 -20.88 -0.49 1.70
CA ASN A 293 -20.55 -1.83 2.16
C ASN A 293 -20.66 -2.87 1.03
N TYR A 294 -21.61 -2.70 0.11
CA TYR A 294 -21.73 -3.58 -1.05
C TYR A 294 -20.74 -3.25 -2.18
N ARG A 295 -20.33 -2.00 -2.38
CA ARG A 295 -19.23 -1.65 -3.31
C ARG A 295 -17.90 -2.25 -2.86
N ILE A 296 -17.70 -2.44 -1.55
CA ILE A 296 -16.56 -3.19 -0.99
C ILE A 296 -16.63 -4.68 -1.35
N LEU A 297 -17.82 -5.22 -1.68
CA LEU A 297 -18.02 -6.60 -2.14
C LEU A 297 -17.86 -6.81 -3.66
N ASP A 298 -17.91 -5.77 -4.49
CA ASP A 298 -17.74 -5.91 -5.96
C ASP A 298 -16.56 -5.13 -6.60
N PRO A 299 -15.41 -4.89 -5.92
CA PRO A 299 -14.24 -4.31 -6.59
C PRO A 299 -13.68 -5.26 -7.65
N ASP A 300 -13.93 -6.56 -7.51
CA ASP A 300 -13.49 -7.59 -8.45
C ASP A 300 -14.20 -7.47 -9.80
N LYS A 301 -15.52 -7.21 -9.88
CA LYS A 301 -16.17 -7.04 -11.19
C LYS A 301 -15.79 -5.74 -11.88
N ASP A 302 -15.68 -4.64 -11.14
CA ASP A 302 -15.25 -3.37 -11.71
C ASP A 302 -13.79 -3.47 -12.22
N ALA A 303 -12.89 -4.07 -11.42
CA ALA A 303 -11.51 -4.30 -11.84
C ALA A 303 -11.39 -5.29 -13.00
N GLN A 304 -12.20 -6.36 -13.03
CA GLN A 304 -12.24 -7.31 -14.14
C GLN A 304 -12.79 -6.66 -15.42
N GLN A 305 -13.80 -5.79 -15.32
CA GLN A 305 -14.33 -5.07 -16.47
C GLN A 305 -13.28 -4.09 -17.02
N HIS A 306 -12.61 -3.32 -16.15
CA HIS A 306 -11.51 -2.46 -16.56
C HIS A 306 -10.34 -3.25 -17.18
N LEU A 307 -10.02 -4.42 -16.63
CA LEU A 307 -9.00 -5.30 -17.20
C LEU A 307 -9.42 -5.80 -18.59
N LYS A 308 -10.68 -6.20 -18.77
CA LYS A 308 -11.23 -6.64 -20.06
C LYS A 308 -11.22 -5.51 -21.10
N ASP A 309 -11.54 -4.30 -20.69
CA ASP A 309 -11.49 -3.10 -21.54
C ASP A 309 -10.05 -2.75 -21.94
N ILE A 310 -9.08 -2.93 -21.04
CA ILE A 310 -7.66 -2.78 -21.34
C ILE A 310 -7.24 -3.85 -22.35
N CYS A 311 -7.62 -5.10 -22.16
CA CYS A 311 -7.29 -6.20 -23.07
C CYS A 311 -8.02 -6.12 -24.42
N GLY A 312 -9.10 -5.35 -24.52
CA GLY A 312 -9.79 -5.10 -25.80
C GLY A 312 -9.13 -4.01 -26.66
N LYS A 313 -8.15 -3.28 -26.14
CA LYS A 313 -7.53 -2.13 -26.81
C LYS A 313 -6.22 -2.51 -27.50
N THR A 314 -6.00 -1.94 -28.67
CA THR A 314 -4.71 -2.04 -29.37
C THR A 314 -3.74 -1.00 -28.80
N TYR A 315 -2.56 -1.46 -28.36
CA TYR A 315 -1.49 -0.59 -27.89
C TYR A 315 -0.33 -0.53 -28.88
N PRO A 316 0.32 0.64 -29.05
CA PRO A 316 1.48 0.77 -29.94
C PRO A 316 2.72 0.04 -29.42
N THR A 317 2.83 -0.16 -28.10
CA THR A 317 3.97 -0.87 -27.47
C THR A 317 3.51 -1.73 -26.30
N MET A 318 4.25 -2.80 -26.01
CA MET A 318 4.01 -3.64 -24.83
C MET A 318 4.17 -2.85 -23.52
N VAL A 319 5.02 -1.81 -23.50
CA VAL A 319 5.20 -0.92 -22.33
C VAL A 319 3.91 -0.18 -21.99
N SER A 320 3.27 0.46 -22.99
CA SER A 320 2.02 1.19 -22.78
C SER A 320 0.86 0.30 -22.33
N PHE A 321 0.85 -0.96 -22.79
CA PHE A 321 -0.09 -1.97 -22.29
C PHE A 321 0.25 -2.35 -20.84
N ALA A 322 1.51 -2.66 -20.55
CA ALA A 322 1.97 -3.15 -19.25
C ALA A 322 1.71 -2.16 -18.10
N GLU A 323 1.86 -0.85 -18.35
CA GLU A 323 1.56 0.19 -17.37
C GLU A 323 0.09 0.17 -16.94
N GLN A 324 -0.83 0.10 -17.90
CA GLN A 324 -2.27 0.04 -17.63
C GLN A 324 -2.66 -1.33 -17.04
N PHE A 325 -2.14 -2.41 -17.60
CA PHE A 325 -2.47 -3.77 -17.19
C PHE A 325 -2.06 -4.05 -15.74
N ARG A 326 -0.87 -3.63 -15.30
CA ARG A 326 -0.39 -3.86 -13.92
C ARG A 326 -1.31 -3.26 -12.87
N GLN A 327 -1.84 -2.05 -13.12
CA GLN A 327 -2.69 -1.33 -12.17
C GLN A 327 -3.98 -2.10 -11.82
N TRP A 328 -4.53 -2.82 -12.80
CA TRP A 328 -5.80 -3.52 -12.67
C TRP A 328 -5.60 -5.01 -12.36
N ALA A 329 -4.57 -5.66 -12.93
CA ALA A 329 -4.24 -7.05 -12.66
C ALA A 329 -3.96 -7.32 -11.16
N THR A 330 -3.36 -6.37 -10.45
CA THR A 330 -3.13 -6.49 -8.99
C THR A 330 -4.39 -6.29 -8.15
N LYS A 331 -5.46 -5.73 -8.73
CA LYS A 331 -6.74 -5.46 -8.06
C LYS A 331 -7.78 -6.55 -8.31
N THR A 332 -7.51 -7.49 -9.20
CA THR A 332 -8.39 -8.61 -9.51
C THR A 332 -7.96 -9.88 -8.78
N ASN A 333 -8.92 -10.70 -8.38
CA ASN A 333 -8.67 -12.07 -7.88
C ASN A 333 -8.31 -13.12 -8.96
N LEU A 334 -7.98 -12.70 -10.19
CA LEU A 334 -7.69 -13.60 -11.30
C LEU A 334 -6.37 -14.36 -11.09
N GLY A 335 -6.40 -15.67 -11.32
CA GLY A 335 -5.22 -16.52 -11.22
C GLY A 335 -4.15 -16.17 -12.26
N HIS A 336 -2.88 -16.45 -11.95
CA HIS A 336 -1.73 -16.15 -12.82
C HIS A 336 -1.92 -16.69 -14.25
N THR A 337 -2.50 -17.88 -14.42
CA THR A 337 -2.78 -18.48 -15.73
C THR A 337 -3.68 -17.62 -16.62
N ALA A 338 -4.75 -17.04 -16.05
CA ALA A 338 -5.67 -16.19 -16.79
C ALA A 338 -5.01 -14.86 -17.21
N LEU A 339 -4.26 -14.26 -16.27
CA LEU A 339 -3.52 -13.02 -16.51
C LEU A 339 -2.41 -13.22 -17.57
N ILE A 340 -1.72 -14.36 -17.54
CA ILE A 340 -0.74 -14.75 -18.58
C ILE A 340 -1.43 -14.89 -19.95
N GLY A 341 -2.64 -15.46 -20.01
CA GLY A 341 -3.44 -15.53 -21.23
C GLY A 341 -3.66 -14.15 -21.86
N TYR A 342 -4.07 -13.16 -21.07
CA TYR A 342 -4.28 -11.79 -21.56
C TYR A 342 -2.98 -11.12 -22.04
N ILE A 343 -1.88 -11.31 -21.32
CA ILE A 343 -0.56 -10.80 -21.72
C ILE A 343 -0.13 -11.44 -23.04
N ALA A 344 -0.37 -12.74 -23.20
CA ALA A 344 0.06 -13.51 -24.36
C ALA A 344 -0.58 -13.04 -25.67
N GLU A 345 -1.80 -12.52 -25.63
CA GLU A 345 -2.53 -11.98 -26.78
C GLU A 345 -1.95 -10.66 -27.29
N HIS A 346 -1.42 -9.82 -26.39
CA HIS A 346 -0.90 -8.48 -26.72
C HIS A 346 0.55 -8.47 -27.21
N ARG A 347 1.21 -9.64 -27.25
CA ARG A 347 2.60 -9.76 -27.71
C ARG A 347 2.72 -9.43 -29.20
N SER A 348 3.78 -8.70 -29.54
CA SER A 348 4.18 -8.49 -30.94
C SER A 348 4.61 -9.81 -31.60
N LYS A 349 4.62 -9.84 -32.94
CA LYS A 349 5.03 -11.03 -33.71
C LYS A 349 6.45 -11.51 -33.34
N ASP A 350 7.37 -10.58 -33.14
CA ASP A 350 8.76 -10.88 -32.79
C ASP A 350 8.87 -11.51 -31.40
N VAL A 351 8.14 -10.98 -30.42
CA VAL A 351 8.09 -11.53 -29.06
C VAL A 351 7.44 -12.92 -29.06
N ARG A 352 6.34 -13.13 -29.80
CA ARG A 352 5.73 -14.47 -29.94
C ARG A 352 6.71 -15.48 -30.52
N GLN A 353 7.44 -15.11 -31.57
CA GLN A 353 8.41 -16.00 -32.20
C GLN A 353 9.55 -16.37 -31.25
N ALA A 354 10.05 -15.41 -30.46
CA ALA A 354 11.08 -15.65 -29.47
C ALA A 354 10.64 -16.63 -28.38
N MET A 355 9.39 -16.55 -27.94
CA MET A 355 8.84 -17.46 -26.93
C MET A 355 8.70 -18.89 -27.48
N VAL A 356 8.24 -19.05 -28.72
CA VAL A 356 8.23 -20.37 -29.40
C VAL A 356 9.64 -20.97 -29.52
N THR A 357 10.64 -20.14 -29.82
CA THR A 357 12.04 -20.60 -29.87
C THR A 357 12.56 -21.02 -28.50
N ARG A 358 12.19 -20.32 -27.42
CA ARG A 358 12.57 -20.69 -26.05
C ARG A 358 11.94 -22.02 -25.63
N ASP A 359 10.67 -22.23 -25.94
CA ASP A 359 9.97 -23.50 -25.71
C ASP A 359 10.67 -24.65 -26.44
N SER A 360 11.06 -24.42 -27.70
CA SER A 360 11.80 -25.40 -28.52
C SER A 360 13.18 -25.75 -27.94
N LEU A 361 13.77 -24.85 -27.16
CA LEU A 361 15.06 -25.03 -26.48
C LEU A 361 14.90 -25.65 -25.07
N GLY A 362 13.67 -25.99 -24.66
CA GLY A 362 13.38 -26.52 -23.32
C GLY A 362 13.54 -25.49 -22.20
N ILE A 363 13.54 -24.19 -22.52
CA ILE A 363 13.62 -23.12 -21.54
C ILE A 363 12.19 -22.80 -21.07
N SER A 364 11.85 -23.20 -19.85
CA SER A 364 10.53 -22.95 -19.29
C SER A 364 10.24 -21.46 -19.15
N ASP A 365 9.01 -21.07 -19.50
CA ASP A 365 8.51 -19.72 -19.26
C ASP A 365 8.05 -19.52 -17.81
N PRO A 366 8.07 -18.27 -17.30
CA PRO A 366 7.64 -17.97 -15.95
C PRO A 366 6.16 -18.33 -15.72
N ILE A 367 5.87 -18.89 -14.54
CA ILE A 367 4.51 -19.28 -14.15
C ILE A 367 3.74 -18.16 -13.44
N THR A 368 4.42 -17.08 -13.06
CA THR A 368 3.78 -15.90 -12.47
C THR A 368 3.61 -14.81 -13.53
N TRP A 369 2.42 -14.22 -13.57
CA TRP A 369 2.11 -13.15 -14.54
C TRP A 369 3.09 -11.95 -14.50
N PRO A 370 3.63 -11.50 -13.34
CA PRO A 370 4.58 -10.38 -13.33
C PRO A 370 5.90 -10.72 -14.01
N GLU A 371 6.46 -11.90 -13.71
CA GLU A 371 7.71 -12.37 -14.32
C GLU A 371 7.54 -12.63 -15.83
N TYR A 372 6.38 -13.16 -16.22
CA TYR A 372 6.02 -13.39 -17.62
C TYR A 372 5.92 -12.07 -18.40
N LEU A 373 5.30 -11.04 -17.80
CA LEU A 373 5.19 -9.71 -18.40
C LEU A 373 6.57 -9.06 -18.57
N ASP A 374 7.44 -9.16 -17.56
CA ASP A 374 8.80 -8.63 -17.61
C ASP A 374 9.64 -9.32 -18.69
N LEU A 375 9.52 -10.64 -18.83
CA LEU A 375 10.15 -11.37 -19.93
C LEU A 375 9.70 -10.84 -21.30
N CYS A 376 8.40 -10.61 -21.49
CA CYS A 376 7.86 -10.03 -22.72
C CYS A 376 8.44 -8.63 -23.01
N LEU A 377 8.55 -7.78 -21.98
CA LEU A 377 9.11 -6.44 -22.10
C LEU A 377 10.60 -6.46 -22.46
N GLN A 378 11.38 -7.36 -21.85
CA GLN A 378 12.81 -7.53 -22.15
C GLN A 378 13.03 -7.98 -23.60
N LEU A 379 12.22 -8.93 -24.08
CA LEU A 379 12.29 -9.39 -25.47
C LEU A 379 11.93 -8.26 -26.44
N GLU A 380 10.85 -7.52 -26.18
CA GLU A 380 10.47 -6.38 -27.03
C GLU A 380 11.56 -5.31 -27.09
N SER A 381 12.19 -5.01 -25.95
CA SER A 381 13.32 -4.06 -25.86
C SER A 381 14.51 -4.50 -26.70
N LYS A 382 14.90 -5.78 -26.62
CA LYS A 382 15.99 -6.35 -27.42
C LYS A 382 15.69 -6.27 -28.92
N PHE A 383 14.49 -6.66 -29.35
CA PHE A 383 14.11 -6.56 -30.77
C PHE A 383 14.05 -5.13 -31.29
N ARG A 384 13.63 -4.16 -30.45
CA ARG A 384 13.71 -2.74 -30.81
C ARG A 384 15.16 -2.28 -30.98
N ALA A 385 16.07 -2.69 -30.10
CA ALA A 385 17.49 -2.36 -30.20
C ALA A 385 18.12 -2.95 -31.47
N ASP A 386 17.81 -4.21 -31.80
CA ASP A 386 18.34 -4.88 -33.00
C ASP A 386 17.85 -4.23 -34.30
N LYS A 387 16.56 -3.86 -34.36
CA LYS A 387 16.00 -3.12 -35.51
C LYS A 387 16.59 -1.72 -35.64
N ALA A 388 16.87 -1.04 -34.53
CA ALA A 388 17.52 0.27 -34.54
C ALA A 388 18.99 0.16 -35.01
N GLY A 389 19.71 -0.89 -34.60
CA GLY A 389 21.06 -1.19 -35.04
C GLY A 389 21.14 -1.55 -36.54
N GLN A 390 20.21 -2.36 -37.05
CA GLN A 390 20.15 -2.70 -38.47
C GLN A 390 19.81 -1.52 -39.38
N ARG A 391 19.02 -0.54 -38.90
CA ARG A 391 18.71 0.68 -39.67
C ARG A 391 19.93 1.59 -39.86
N GLY A 392 20.99 1.41 -39.07
CA GLY A 392 22.27 2.09 -39.24
C GLY A 392 23.22 1.44 -40.26
N THR A 393 22.94 0.22 -40.72
CA THR A 393 23.91 -0.58 -41.50
C THR A 393 23.46 -0.86 -42.94
N VAL A 394 22.37 -0.25 -43.41
CA VAL A 394 21.94 -0.37 -44.80
C VAL A 394 21.69 1.03 -45.35
N THR A 395 22.73 1.64 -45.94
CA THR A 395 22.74 2.30 -47.27
C THR A 395 24.18 2.75 -47.61
N THR A 396 24.55 2.50 -48.87
CA THR A 396 25.68 3.06 -49.66
C THR A 396 27.11 2.57 -49.41
N SER A 397 27.49 1.58 -50.22
CA SER A 397 28.81 1.52 -50.85
C SER A 397 29.03 2.79 -51.69
N SER A 398 29.91 3.69 -51.24
CA SER A 398 30.69 4.56 -52.12
C SER A 398 31.93 5.05 -51.39
N SER A 399 33.06 4.87 -52.07
CA SER A 399 34.40 5.30 -51.68
C SER A 399 34.51 6.82 -51.49
N SER A 400 35.11 7.27 -50.40
CA SER A 400 36.13 8.33 -50.43
C SER A 400 36.83 8.45 -49.08
N ALA A 401 38.15 8.50 -49.13
CA ALA A 401 39.04 8.67 -47.99
C ALA A 401 38.96 10.09 -47.42
N SER A 402 38.98 10.23 -46.08
CA SER A 402 39.63 11.39 -45.44
C SER A 402 40.07 11.08 -43.99
N ARG A 403 41.39 10.91 -43.86
CA ARG A 403 42.31 11.39 -42.82
C ARG A 403 41.88 11.35 -41.35
N ALA A 404 42.57 10.47 -40.62
CA ALA A 404 42.73 10.50 -39.17
C ALA A 404 43.34 11.84 -38.69
N SER A 405 42.70 12.46 -37.69
CA SER A 405 43.29 13.52 -36.89
C SER A 405 44.27 12.90 -35.88
N LYS A 406 45.52 13.35 -35.93
CA LYS A 406 46.57 13.03 -34.96
C LYS A 406 46.54 14.08 -33.86
N ASP A 407 46.27 13.65 -32.63
CA ASP A 407 46.49 14.43 -31.42
C ASP A 407 48.01 14.56 -31.17
N PRO A 408 48.58 15.77 -31.06
CA PRO A 408 50.01 15.99 -30.81
C PRO A 408 50.43 15.77 -29.35
N ASN A 409 49.51 15.46 -28.43
CA ASN A 409 49.79 15.35 -26.99
C ASN A 409 49.75 13.92 -26.43
N ALA A 410 49.79 12.90 -27.27
CA ALA A 410 50.01 11.53 -26.78
C ALA A 410 51.47 11.34 -26.33
N MET A 411 51.70 11.38 -25.02
CA MET A 411 52.96 10.98 -24.39
C MET A 411 53.37 9.59 -24.85
N VAL A 412 54.52 9.50 -25.52
CA VAL A 412 55.24 8.26 -25.78
C VAL A 412 55.73 7.71 -24.45
N VAL A 413 54.99 6.76 -23.89
CA VAL A 413 55.48 5.87 -22.84
C VAL A 413 56.09 4.68 -23.57
N ASP A 414 57.41 4.67 -23.71
CA ASP A 414 58.11 3.50 -24.20
C ASP A 414 58.82 2.77 -23.06
N ARG A 415 58.86 1.44 -23.19
CA ARG A 415 59.49 0.39 -22.36
C ARG A 415 58.66 -0.20 -21.22
N VAL A 416 57.59 -0.92 -21.61
CA VAL A 416 57.32 -2.23 -20.99
C VAL A 416 58.20 -3.25 -21.70
N SER A 417 58.94 -4.05 -20.92
CA SER A 417 59.86 -5.09 -21.34
C SER A 417 59.30 -5.92 -22.50
N THR A 418 59.85 -5.75 -23.71
CA THR A 418 59.51 -6.59 -24.85
C THR A 418 60.00 -8.01 -24.57
N LEU A 419 59.06 -8.96 -24.58
CA LEU A 419 59.36 -10.39 -24.50
C LEU A 419 60.23 -10.76 -25.71
N THR A 420 61.23 -11.61 -25.51
CA THR A 420 62.02 -12.11 -26.65
C THR A 420 61.14 -13.00 -27.53
N LYS A 421 61.44 -13.10 -28.83
CA LYS A 421 60.67 -13.94 -29.77
C LYS A 421 60.54 -15.40 -29.33
N GLU A 422 61.50 -15.90 -28.55
CA GLU A 422 61.43 -17.23 -27.93
C GLU A 422 60.41 -17.30 -26.79
N GLN A 423 60.28 -16.24 -25.99
CA GLN A 423 59.27 -16.15 -24.93
C GLN A 423 57.86 -15.97 -25.51
N GLU A 424 57.71 -15.18 -26.58
CA GLU A 424 56.44 -15.05 -27.31
C GLU A 424 56.03 -16.39 -27.96
N GLY A 425 56.96 -17.06 -28.64
CA GLY A 425 56.70 -18.38 -29.24
C GLY A 425 56.38 -19.47 -28.21
N TRP A 426 56.97 -19.41 -27.01
CA TRP A 426 56.63 -20.31 -25.91
C TRP A 426 55.24 -20.01 -25.32
N LEU A 427 54.89 -18.73 -25.17
CA LEU A 427 53.57 -18.29 -24.70
C LEU A 427 52.46 -18.68 -25.67
N GLU A 428 52.63 -18.46 -26.97
CA GLU A 428 51.66 -18.87 -28.00
C GLU A 428 51.41 -20.39 -27.98
N LYS A 429 52.43 -21.19 -27.66
CA LYS A 429 52.30 -22.65 -27.55
C LYS A 429 51.65 -23.10 -26.24
N LYS A 430 51.84 -22.34 -25.14
CA LYS A 430 51.38 -22.72 -23.79
C LYS A 430 50.00 -22.17 -23.42
N LEU A 431 49.62 -20.99 -23.91
CA LEU A 431 48.32 -20.37 -23.64
C LEU A 431 47.13 -21.29 -24.00
N PRO A 432 47.11 -21.96 -25.17
CA PRO A 432 46.03 -22.87 -25.54
C PRO A 432 46.00 -24.12 -24.66
N GLN A 433 47.16 -24.57 -24.18
CA GLN A 433 47.29 -25.74 -23.31
C GLN A 433 46.73 -25.45 -21.90
N VAL A 434 46.99 -24.25 -21.39
CA VAL A 434 46.44 -23.76 -20.10
C VAL A 434 44.94 -23.46 -20.22
N GLN A 435 44.49 -22.82 -21.30
CA GLN A 435 43.05 -22.61 -21.55
C GLN A 435 42.26 -23.92 -21.72
N ARG A 436 42.90 -24.99 -22.21
CA ARG A 436 42.31 -26.33 -22.28
C ARG A 436 42.23 -26.98 -20.90
N GLN A 437 43.24 -26.78 -20.05
CA GLN A 437 43.22 -27.27 -18.66
C GLN A 437 42.17 -26.54 -17.80
N ILE A 438 41.96 -25.24 -18.02
CA ILE A 438 40.92 -24.45 -17.35
C ILE A 438 39.52 -24.92 -17.79
N ARG A 439 39.28 -25.09 -19.09
CA ARG A 439 38.01 -25.66 -19.59
C ARG A 439 37.72 -27.06 -19.07
N ASN A 440 38.75 -27.90 -18.95
CA ASN A 440 38.60 -29.25 -18.40
C ASN A 440 38.36 -29.26 -16.87
N ALA A 441 38.83 -28.22 -16.16
CA ALA A 441 38.54 -28.03 -14.74
C ALA A 441 37.10 -27.52 -14.50
N GLU A 442 36.59 -26.66 -15.38
CA GLU A 442 35.20 -26.16 -15.37
C GLU A 442 34.18 -27.25 -15.77
N ALA A 443 34.54 -28.11 -16.73
CA ALA A 443 33.72 -29.24 -17.20
C ALA A 443 33.70 -30.44 -16.23
N GLY A 444 34.49 -30.42 -15.15
CA GLY A 444 34.44 -31.42 -14.07
C GLY A 444 35.00 -32.81 -14.41
N THR A 445 35.81 -32.95 -15.47
CA THR A 445 36.32 -34.27 -15.92
C THR A 445 37.73 -34.59 -15.40
N SER A 446 38.32 -33.74 -14.56
CA SER A 446 39.64 -33.98 -13.94
C SER A 446 39.53 -34.09 -12.41
N SER A 447 40.31 -34.99 -11.81
CA SER A 447 40.47 -35.15 -10.35
C SER A 447 40.74 -33.81 -9.64
N LYS A 448 41.38 -32.85 -10.31
CA LYS A 448 41.63 -31.48 -9.80
C LYS A 448 40.38 -30.57 -9.77
N GLY A 449 39.40 -30.81 -10.64
CA GLY A 449 38.11 -30.08 -10.65
C GLY A 449 37.20 -30.44 -9.46
N ASN A 450 37.39 -31.63 -8.88
CA ASN A 450 36.71 -32.03 -7.64
C ASN A 450 37.19 -31.26 -6.41
N PHE A 451 38.42 -30.74 -6.44
CA PHE A 451 39.01 -29.92 -5.37
C PHE A 451 38.34 -28.53 -5.31
N PHE A 452 38.16 -27.87 -6.46
CA PHE A 452 37.43 -26.59 -6.56
C PHE A 452 35.95 -26.72 -6.17
N LYS A 453 35.27 -27.82 -6.56
CA LYS A 453 33.88 -28.08 -6.11
C LYS A 453 33.77 -28.44 -4.63
N ARG A 454 34.80 -29.02 -3.99
CA ARG A 454 34.83 -29.26 -2.54
C ARG A 454 35.04 -27.96 -1.77
N GLY A 455 35.97 -27.10 -2.22
CA GLY A 455 36.18 -25.76 -1.65
C GLY A 455 34.94 -24.87 -1.76
N LEU A 456 34.29 -24.80 -2.93
CA LEU A 456 33.05 -24.04 -3.12
C LEU A 456 31.85 -24.59 -2.33
N ARG A 457 31.78 -25.92 -2.10
CA ARG A 457 30.75 -26.52 -1.24
C ARG A 457 31.00 -26.25 0.24
N HIS A 458 32.27 -26.14 0.66
CA HIS A 458 32.61 -25.78 2.03
C HIS A 458 32.32 -24.31 2.32
N LEU A 459 32.62 -23.42 1.36
CA LEU A 459 32.28 -22.00 1.43
C LEU A 459 30.77 -21.75 1.44
N ARG A 460 29.99 -22.55 0.68
CA ARG A 460 28.52 -22.45 0.64
C ARG A 460 27.85 -23.00 1.91
N ARG A 461 28.50 -23.92 2.65
CA ARG A 461 28.03 -24.37 3.97
C ARG A 461 28.29 -23.36 5.08
N GLN A 462 29.36 -22.56 4.99
CA GLN A 462 29.64 -21.51 5.98
C GLN A 462 28.82 -20.22 5.78
N GLN A 463 28.11 -20.07 4.66
CA GLN A 463 27.16 -18.97 4.44
C GLN A 463 25.70 -19.37 4.72
N GLY A 464 25.45 -20.57 5.25
CA GLY A 464 24.12 -21.11 5.54
C GLY A 464 23.76 -21.21 7.03
N GLU A 465 24.63 -20.78 7.94
CA GLU A 465 24.34 -20.59 9.35
C GLU A 465 24.69 -19.14 9.72
N ILE A 466 23.69 -18.26 9.54
CA ILE A 466 23.25 -17.13 10.39
C ILE A 466 22.05 -16.49 9.70
#